data_AF-A0A3N0E069-F1
#
_entry.id   AF-A0A3N0E069-F1
#
_cell.length_a   1.000
_cell.length_b   1.000
_cell.length_c   1.000
_cell.angle_alpha   90.00
_cell.angle_beta   90.00
_cell.angle_gamma   90.00
#
_symmetry.space_group_name_H-M   'P 1'
#
loop_
_entity.id
_entity.type
_entity.pdbx_description
1 polymer ?
#
loop_
_entity_poly.entity_id
_entity_poly.type
_entity_poly.pdbx_seq_one_letter_code
_entity_poly.pdbx_strand_id
1 'polypeptide(L)'
;MTERIGSLAWTRRTQGTLSKAERRTLLVAIAKGQGQYVAGRLRLLTGRVPVSARDLVAGQFTAPDSAFARAAEEAALEQSPAVLGHGYRTWLFGHGLAALDGVTLDPEIFYVASLLHDYGIEPVVSGQDFTLRSADRAIRVAEDAKVGAAVADEVAGAITVHASPGANVADDGAAGTYVQLGAMFDLAGMRAGDLPRAFRQGVIAAHPRDGVTAAITALITQESKAVPDGRFALLHRCGLSALIKASPHRPR
;
A
#
# COMPACT_ATOMS: atom_id res chain seq x y z
N MET A 1 22.08 4.24 -15.64
CA MET A 1 21.22 4.33 -14.43
C MET A 1 20.66 2.94 -14.19
N THR A 2 20.76 2.40 -12.98
CA THR A 2 20.13 1.11 -12.65
C THR A 2 18.62 1.31 -12.54
N GLU A 3 17.85 0.49 -13.24
CA GLU A 3 16.38 0.48 -13.19
C GLU A 3 15.89 0.36 -11.72
N ARG A 4 14.84 1.12 -11.36
CA ARG A 4 14.27 1.14 -10.01
C ARG A 4 13.55 -0.18 -9.69
N ILE A 5 13.95 -0.86 -8.61
CA ILE A 5 13.34 -2.12 -8.15
C ILE A 5 11.86 -1.90 -7.83
N GLY A 6 10.97 -2.66 -8.47
CA GLY A 6 9.52 -2.55 -8.31
C GLY A 6 8.86 -1.45 -9.13
N SER A 7 9.59 -0.75 -9.98
CA SER A 7 8.95 0.04 -11.04
C SER A 7 8.15 -0.87 -11.97
N LEU A 8 7.22 -0.29 -12.74
CA LEU A 8 6.40 -1.06 -13.68
C LEU A 8 7.25 -1.80 -14.71
N ALA A 9 8.27 -1.13 -15.27
CA ALA A 9 9.21 -1.72 -16.22
C ALA A 9 10.00 -2.89 -15.61
N TRP A 10 10.53 -2.69 -14.38
CA TRP A 10 11.22 -3.75 -13.66
C TRP A 10 10.31 -4.95 -13.41
N THR A 11 9.09 -4.71 -12.95
CA THR A 11 8.13 -5.76 -12.58
C THR A 11 7.69 -6.57 -13.80
N ARG A 12 7.43 -5.91 -14.94
CA ARG A 12 7.15 -6.57 -16.23
C ARG A 12 8.31 -7.47 -16.68
N ARG A 13 9.55 -6.97 -16.57
CA ARG A 13 10.76 -7.68 -17.01
C ARG A 13 11.11 -8.87 -16.12
N THR A 14 10.98 -8.75 -14.80
CA THR A 14 11.44 -9.75 -13.84
C THR A 14 10.33 -10.65 -13.31
N GLN A 15 9.07 -10.29 -13.56
CA GLN A 15 7.90 -10.91 -12.92
C GLN A 15 8.01 -10.88 -11.38
N GLY A 16 8.66 -9.83 -10.85
CA GLY A 16 8.93 -9.64 -9.42
C GLY A 16 10.16 -10.38 -8.88
N THR A 17 10.83 -11.19 -9.70
CA THR A 17 11.99 -11.98 -9.26
C THR A 17 13.18 -11.07 -8.95
N LEU A 18 13.71 -11.18 -7.73
CA LEU A 18 14.87 -10.41 -7.27
C LEU A 18 16.18 -11.13 -7.58
N SER A 19 17.11 -10.42 -8.21
CA SER A 19 18.52 -10.82 -8.25
C SER A 19 19.14 -10.79 -6.84
N LYS A 20 20.32 -11.44 -6.69
CA LYS A 20 21.09 -11.40 -5.43
C LYS A 20 21.47 -9.96 -5.02
N ALA A 21 21.74 -9.08 -5.98
CA ALA A 21 22.09 -7.69 -5.71
C ALA A 21 20.87 -6.92 -5.19
N GLU A 22 19.73 -7.01 -5.87
CA GLU A 22 18.48 -6.34 -5.49
C GLU A 22 17.97 -6.83 -4.14
N ARG A 23 18.07 -8.13 -3.87
CA ARG A 23 17.74 -8.71 -2.56
C ARG A 23 18.55 -8.07 -1.43
N ARG A 24 19.85 -7.83 -1.63
CA ARG A 24 20.69 -7.14 -0.63
C ARG A 24 20.26 -5.69 -0.44
N THR A 25 19.95 -4.98 -1.52
CA THR A 25 19.42 -3.60 -1.45
C THR A 25 18.12 -3.55 -0.65
N LEU A 26 17.17 -4.44 -0.94
CA LEU A 26 15.91 -4.48 -0.21
C LEU A 26 16.07 -4.89 1.25
N LEU A 27 17.01 -5.80 1.58
CA LEU A 27 17.30 -6.14 2.98
C LEU A 27 17.76 -4.92 3.80
N VAL A 28 18.58 -4.05 3.21
CA VAL A 28 18.99 -2.80 3.86
C VAL A 28 17.78 -1.88 4.08
N ALA A 29 16.90 -1.74 3.07
CA ALA A 29 15.69 -0.94 3.18
C ALA A 29 14.72 -1.50 4.25
N ILE A 30 14.55 -2.82 4.31
CA ILE A 30 13.75 -3.52 5.33
C ILE A 30 14.29 -3.25 6.73
N ALA A 31 15.61 -3.38 6.93
CA ALA A 31 16.25 -3.14 8.22
C ALA A 31 16.03 -1.69 8.69
N LYS A 32 16.17 -0.71 7.78
CA LYS A 32 15.84 0.70 8.07
C LYS A 32 14.37 0.87 8.47
N GLY A 33 13.44 0.27 7.72
CA GLY A 33 12.01 0.31 8.02
C GLY A 33 11.65 -0.32 9.36
N GLN A 34 12.30 -1.43 9.74
CA GLN A 34 12.13 -2.05 11.06
C GLN A 34 12.62 -1.13 12.19
N GLY A 35 13.75 -0.44 12.01
CA GLY A 35 14.23 0.57 12.96
C GLY A 35 13.25 1.73 13.13
N GLN A 36 12.71 2.25 12.02
CA GLN A 36 11.67 3.29 12.03
C GLN A 36 10.39 2.82 12.72
N TYR A 37 9.98 1.57 12.49
CA TYR A 37 8.83 0.97 13.16
C TYR A 37 9.02 0.93 14.68
N VAL A 38 10.17 0.46 15.17
CA VAL A 38 10.47 0.41 16.62
C VAL A 38 10.45 1.81 17.24
N ALA A 39 11.08 2.79 16.60
CA ALA A 39 11.04 4.18 17.06
C ALA A 39 9.60 4.74 17.10
N GLY A 40 8.80 4.45 16.07
CA GLY A 40 7.39 4.82 16.00
C GLY A 40 6.53 4.16 17.10
N ARG A 41 6.82 2.91 17.45
CA ARG A 41 6.15 2.19 18.56
C ARG A 41 6.45 2.85 19.91
N LEU A 42 7.69 3.25 20.16
CA LEU A 42 8.06 4.01 21.36
C LEU A 42 7.33 5.36 21.40
N ARG A 43 7.26 6.08 20.27
CA ARG A 43 6.51 7.34 20.17
C ARG A 43 5.02 7.14 20.49
N LEU A 44 4.40 6.08 19.97
CA LEU A 44 2.99 5.77 20.22
C LEU A 44 2.68 5.63 21.72
N LEU A 45 3.61 5.08 22.52
CA LEU A 45 3.45 4.96 23.98
C LEU A 45 3.35 6.32 24.70
N THR A 46 3.90 7.38 24.11
CA THR A 46 3.80 8.74 24.68
C THR A 46 2.41 9.35 24.52
N GLY A 47 1.58 8.82 23.61
CA GLY A 47 0.27 9.38 23.25
C GLY A 47 0.32 10.76 22.56
N ARG A 48 1.53 11.32 22.34
CA ARG A 48 1.70 12.62 21.69
C ARG A 48 1.70 12.46 20.17
N VAL A 49 0.98 13.36 19.50
CA VAL A 49 0.97 13.48 18.04
C VAL A 49 1.55 14.84 17.62
N PRO A 50 2.11 14.97 16.40
CA PRO A 50 2.53 16.25 15.85
C PRO A 50 1.41 17.30 15.91
N VAL A 51 1.76 18.56 16.13
CA VAL A 51 0.77 19.66 16.24
C VAL A 51 -0.04 19.79 14.95
N SER A 52 0.62 19.70 13.78
CA SER A 52 -0.02 19.74 12.46
C SER A 52 -1.00 18.59 12.20
N ALA A 53 -0.91 17.50 12.98
CA ALA A 53 -1.81 16.36 12.83
C ALA A 53 -3.08 16.47 13.68
N ARG A 54 -3.13 17.37 14.68
CA ARG A 54 -4.16 17.34 15.76
C ARG A 54 -5.59 17.50 15.25
N ASP A 55 -5.76 18.30 14.20
CA ASP A 55 -7.06 18.66 13.67
C ASP A 55 -7.50 17.75 12.50
N LEU A 56 -6.70 16.74 12.15
CA LEU A 56 -7.06 15.78 11.11
C LEU A 56 -8.28 14.95 11.55
N VAL A 57 -9.32 14.94 10.73
CA VAL A 57 -10.51 14.10 10.90
C VAL A 57 -10.70 13.17 9.70
N ALA A 58 -11.16 11.94 9.93
CA ALA A 58 -11.24 10.92 8.87
C ALA A 58 -12.15 11.36 7.71
N GLY A 59 -13.28 12.03 8.01
CA GLY A 59 -14.26 12.46 7.02
C GLY A 59 -13.91 13.72 6.23
N GLN A 60 -12.71 14.30 6.38
CA GLN A 60 -12.30 15.48 5.60
C GLN A 60 -11.84 15.12 4.18
N PHE A 61 -11.49 13.85 3.94
CA PHE A 61 -11.06 13.37 2.64
C PHE A 61 -12.26 12.84 1.87
N THR A 62 -12.50 13.42 0.70
CA THR A 62 -13.61 13.04 -0.18
C THR A 62 -13.06 12.22 -1.34
N ALA A 63 -13.66 11.06 -1.61
CA ALA A 63 -13.32 10.26 -2.77
C ALA A 63 -13.62 11.05 -4.05
N PRO A 64 -12.75 11.00 -5.07
CA PRO A 64 -13.06 11.59 -6.37
C PRO A 64 -14.28 10.90 -6.98
N ASP A 65 -15.08 11.65 -7.72
CA ASP A 65 -16.29 11.18 -8.41
C ASP A 65 -16.13 11.19 -9.93
N SER A 66 -14.89 11.11 -10.44
CA SER A 66 -14.64 11.00 -11.88
C SER A 66 -15.10 9.65 -12.43
N ALA A 67 -15.17 9.54 -13.76
CA ALA A 67 -15.49 8.26 -14.41
C ALA A 67 -14.45 7.18 -14.07
N PHE A 68 -13.17 7.55 -13.96
CA PHE A 68 -12.10 6.63 -13.61
C PHE A 68 -12.22 6.15 -12.17
N ALA A 69 -12.48 7.05 -11.22
CA ALA A 69 -12.69 6.69 -9.82
C ALA A 69 -13.87 5.74 -9.64
N ARG A 70 -15.01 6.00 -10.29
CA ARG A 70 -16.17 5.09 -10.27
C ARG A 70 -15.88 3.74 -10.91
N ALA A 71 -15.17 3.71 -12.04
CA ALA A 71 -14.79 2.46 -12.67
C ALA A 71 -13.82 1.64 -11.80
N ALA A 72 -12.93 2.31 -11.07
CA ALA A 72 -12.05 1.66 -10.10
C ALA A 72 -12.82 1.07 -8.92
N GLU A 73 -13.84 1.78 -8.41
CA GLU A 73 -14.76 1.27 -7.38
C GLU A 73 -15.48 0.02 -7.84
N GLU A 74 -16.05 0.04 -9.05
CA GLU A 74 -16.72 -1.13 -9.65
C GLU A 74 -15.77 -2.32 -9.78
N ALA A 75 -14.55 -2.11 -10.27
CA ALA A 75 -13.52 -3.15 -10.34
C ALA A 75 -13.09 -3.64 -8.94
N ALA A 76 -13.05 -2.76 -7.95
CA ALA A 76 -12.62 -3.09 -6.60
C ALA A 76 -13.62 -4.01 -5.87
N LEU A 77 -14.89 -4.08 -6.31
CA LEU A 77 -15.90 -5.02 -5.81
C LEU A 77 -15.61 -6.50 -6.17
N GLU A 78 -14.70 -6.75 -7.11
CA GLU A 78 -14.25 -8.10 -7.46
C GLU A 78 -13.32 -8.71 -6.39
N GLN A 79 -12.78 -7.86 -5.49
CA GLN A 79 -11.91 -8.28 -4.39
C GLN A 79 -12.73 -8.76 -3.18
N SER A 80 -12.13 -9.59 -2.31
CA SER A 80 -12.79 -9.91 -1.04
C SER A 80 -13.02 -8.64 -0.18
N PRO A 81 -14.04 -8.65 0.71
CA PRO A 81 -14.29 -7.53 1.62
C PRO A 81 -13.08 -7.11 2.46
N ALA A 82 -12.20 -8.06 2.79
CA ALA A 82 -11.00 -7.79 3.57
C ALA A 82 -9.96 -6.96 2.78
N VAL A 83 -9.74 -7.31 1.51
CA VAL A 83 -8.80 -6.60 0.61
C VAL A 83 -9.38 -5.26 0.20
N LEU A 84 -10.66 -5.21 -0.19
CA LEU A 84 -11.33 -3.95 -0.52
C LEU A 84 -11.32 -2.97 0.68
N GLY A 85 -11.67 -3.44 1.87
CA GLY A 85 -11.59 -2.63 3.09
C GLY A 85 -10.17 -2.14 3.39
N HIS A 86 -9.15 -2.96 3.07
CA HIS A 86 -7.75 -2.54 3.15
C HIS A 86 -7.41 -1.42 2.16
N GLY A 87 -7.92 -1.47 0.93
CA GLY A 87 -7.78 -0.41 -0.07
C GLY A 87 -8.31 0.93 0.42
N TYR A 88 -9.54 0.98 0.95
CA TYR A 88 -10.10 2.23 1.50
C TYR A 88 -9.30 2.77 2.69
N ARG A 89 -8.86 1.90 3.60
CA ARG A 89 -8.04 2.33 4.74
C ARG A 89 -6.66 2.81 4.30
N THR A 90 -6.07 2.17 3.29
CA THR A 90 -4.81 2.59 2.67
C THR A 90 -4.93 4.01 2.13
N TRP A 91 -6.00 4.30 1.39
CA TRP A 91 -6.31 5.64 0.89
C TRP A 91 -6.41 6.67 2.03
N LEU A 92 -7.25 6.40 3.04
CA LEU A 92 -7.47 7.35 4.15
C LEU A 92 -6.23 7.58 5.01
N PHE A 93 -5.49 6.52 5.36
CA PHE A 93 -4.26 6.65 6.14
C PHE A 93 -3.15 7.31 5.34
N GLY A 94 -3.00 6.98 4.06
CA GLY A 94 -2.02 7.63 3.18
C GLY A 94 -2.30 9.12 3.03
N HIS A 95 -3.56 9.55 2.87
CA HIS A 95 -3.94 10.97 2.89
C HIS A 95 -3.58 11.66 4.21
N GLY A 96 -3.88 11.02 5.35
CA GLY A 96 -3.54 11.57 6.66
C GLY A 96 -2.03 11.78 6.82
N LEU A 97 -1.23 10.82 6.35
CA LEU A 97 0.24 10.93 6.36
C LEU A 97 0.75 11.99 5.38
N ALA A 98 0.19 12.08 4.18
CA ALA A 98 0.60 13.08 3.18
C ALA A 98 0.28 14.50 3.66
N ALA A 99 -0.89 14.71 4.27
CA ALA A 99 -1.24 15.99 4.88
C ALA A 99 -0.28 16.38 6.00
N LEU A 100 0.11 15.42 6.85
CA LEU A 100 1.11 15.64 7.89
C LEU A 100 2.48 16.01 7.32
N ASP A 101 2.90 15.33 6.25
CA ASP A 101 4.21 15.50 5.64
C ASP A 101 4.28 16.69 4.66
N GLY A 102 3.15 17.38 4.43
CA GLY A 102 3.06 18.51 3.49
C GLY A 102 3.13 18.10 2.02
N VAL A 103 2.77 16.85 1.71
CA VAL A 103 2.79 16.31 0.33
C VAL A 103 1.39 16.39 -0.27
N THR A 104 1.31 16.95 -1.47
CA THR A 104 0.08 16.96 -2.27
C THR A 104 -0.02 15.65 -3.06
N LEU A 105 -1.19 15.01 -2.99
CA LEU A 105 -1.51 13.81 -3.76
C LEU A 105 -2.46 14.19 -4.88
N ASP A 106 -2.21 13.68 -6.09
CA ASP A 106 -3.23 13.70 -7.12
C ASP A 106 -4.41 12.85 -6.64
N PRO A 107 -5.63 13.43 -6.51
CA PRO A 107 -6.75 12.75 -5.88
C PRO A 107 -7.21 11.53 -6.67
N GLU A 108 -7.09 11.54 -8.00
CA GLU A 108 -7.58 10.47 -8.86
C GLU A 108 -6.58 9.31 -8.90
N ILE A 109 -5.30 9.60 -9.17
CA ILE A 109 -4.25 8.58 -9.22
C ILE A 109 -4.11 7.89 -7.87
N PHE A 110 -4.09 8.65 -6.78
CA PHE A 110 -3.90 8.07 -5.45
C PHE A 110 -5.10 7.23 -5.01
N TYR A 111 -6.33 7.65 -5.35
CA TYR A 111 -7.54 6.88 -5.03
C TYR A 111 -7.55 5.54 -5.74
N VAL A 112 -7.39 5.55 -7.08
CA VAL A 112 -7.41 4.33 -7.88
C VAL A 112 -6.27 3.39 -7.49
N ALA A 113 -5.06 3.92 -7.34
CA ALA A 113 -3.92 3.11 -6.90
C ALA A 113 -4.17 2.48 -5.53
N SER A 114 -4.74 3.21 -4.57
CA SER A 114 -5.04 2.69 -3.24
C SER A 114 -6.10 1.57 -3.26
N LEU A 115 -7.17 1.71 -4.05
CA LEU A 115 -8.22 0.70 -4.12
C LEU A 115 -7.79 -0.60 -4.81
N LEU A 116 -6.90 -0.50 -5.80
CA LEU A 116 -6.53 -1.62 -6.66
C LEU A 116 -5.13 -2.19 -6.39
N HIS A 117 -4.31 -1.62 -5.48
CA HIS A 117 -2.93 -2.06 -5.30
C HIS A 117 -2.77 -3.54 -4.97
N ASP A 118 -3.70 -4.09 -4.20
CA ASP A 118 -3.72 -5.50 -3.78
C ASP A 118 -4.69 -6.38 -4.58
N TYR A 119 -5.36 -5.84 -5.61
CA TYR A 119 -6.31 -6.59 -6.45
C TYR A 119 -5.73 -7.93 -6.94
N GLY A 120 -4.48 -7.91 -7.39
CA GLY A 120 -3.79 -9.05 -7.94
C GLY A 120 -3.40 -10.11 -6.91
N ILE A 121 -3.50 -9.86 -5.60
CA ILE A 121 -3.00 -10.80 -4.58
C ILE A 121 -3.90 -12.02 -4.39
N GLU A 122 -5.19 -11.91 -4.69
CA GLU A 122 -6.18 -12.98 -4.58
C GLU A 122 -6.09 -14.01 -5.71
N PRO A 123 -5.98 -13.63 -7.00
CA PRO A 123 -5.64 -14.59 -8.04
C PRO A 123 -4.16 -14.97 -7.92
N VAL A 124 -3.85 -16.05 -7.21
CA VAL A 124 -2.48 -16.53 -7.06
C VAL A 124 -2.01 -17.18 -8.35
N VAL A 125 -1.01 -16.58 -9.01
CA VAL A 125 -0.41 -17.10 -10.24
C VAL A 125 1.07 -17.40 -9.99
N SER A 126 1.47 -18.67 -10.20
CA SER A 126 2.85 -19.09 -10.02
C SER A 126 3.80 -18.34 -10.96
N GLY A 127 4.87 -17.79 -10.40
CA GLY A 127 5.91 -17.09 -11.15
C GLY A 127 5.56 -15.67 -11.61
N GLN A 128 4.40 -15.12 -11.22
CA GLN A 128 4.01 -13.74 -11.55
C GLN A 128 3.78 -12.93 -10.28
N ASP A 129 4.44 -11.77 -10.15
CA ASP A 129 4.22 -10.82 -9.06
C ASP A 129 2.78 -10.28 -9.06
N PHE A 130 2.13 -10.32 -7.90
CA PHE A 130 0.74 -9.85 -7.79
C PHE A 130 0.54 -8.39 -8.17
N THR A 131 1.52 -7.52 -7.95
CA THR A 131 1.36 -6.10 -8.28
C THR A 131 1.30 -5.86 -9.78
N LEU A 132 1.84 -6.77 -10.60
CA LEU A 132 1.67 -6.71 -12.05
C LEU A 132 0.23 -7.00 -12.44
N ARG A 133 -0.42 -7.98 -11.79
CA ARG A 133 -1.84 -8.27 -12.00
C ARG A 133 -2.73 -7.12 -11.54
N SER A 134 -2.40 -6.49 -10.41
CA SER A 134 -3.05 -5.27 -9.92
C SER A 134 -2.91 -4.11 -10.93
N ALA A 135 -1.69 -3.90 -11.44
CA ALA A 135 -1.41 -2.85 -12.42
C ALA A 135 -2.15 -3.09 -13.75
N ASP A 136 -2.17 -4.34 -14.25
CA ASP A 136 -2.90 -4.70 -15.46
C ASP A 136 -4.42 -4.48 -15.29
N ARG A 137 -4.98 -4.73 -14.10
CA ARG A 137 -6.39 -4.41 -13.83
C ARG A 137 -6.63 -2.90 -13.87
N ALA A 138 -5.79 -2.11 -13.21
CA ALA A 138 -5.92 -0.66 -13.19
C ALA A 138 -5.76 -0.03 -14.59
N ILE A 139 -4.88 -0.57 -15.44
CA ILE A 139 -4.73 -0.15 -16.84
C ILE A 139 -6.01 -0.41 -17.63
N ARG A 140 -6.62 -1.60 -17.50
CA ARG A 140 -7.91 -1.90 -18.16
C ARG A 140 -9.04 -0.97 -17.70
N VAL A 141 -9.10 -0.69 -16.39
CA VAL A 141 -10.08 0.27 -15.85
C VAL A 141 -9.85 1.67 -16.44
N ALA A 142 -8.60 2.08 -16.60
CA ALA A 142 -8.26 3.35 -17.23
C ALA A 142 -8.67 3.38 -18.71
N GLU A 143 -8.45 2.30 -19.46
CA GLU A 143 -8.87 2.14 -20.85
C GLU A 143 -10.41 2.22 -20.99
N ASP A 144 -11.14 1.49 -20.15
CA ASP A 144 -12.61 1.49 -20.12
C ASP A 144 -13.17 2.89 -19.79
N ALA A 145 -12.50 3.61 -18.89
CA ALA A 145 -12.81 4.99 -18.53
C ALA A 145 -12.29 6.04 -19.52
N LYS A 146 -11.60 5.62 -20.60
CA LYS A 146 -10.98 6.48 -21.63
C LYS A 146 -9.96 7.48 -21.06
N VAL A 147 -9.25 7.06 -20.04
CA VAL A 147 -8.14 7.81 -19.42
C VAL A 147 -6.89 7.67 -20.28
N GLY A 148 -6.08 8.73 -20.34
CA GLY A 148 -4.84 8.73 -21.12
C GLY A 148 -3.80 7.75 -20.59
N ALA A 149 -3.01 7.17 -21.49
CA ALA A 149 -1.99 6.16 -21.16
C ALA A 149 -0.98 6.62 -20.09
N ALA A 150 -0.63 7.92 -20.07
CA ALA A 150 0.28 8.46 -19.06
C ALA A 150 -0.26 8.34 -17.63
N VAL A 151 -1.55 8.61 -17.42
CA VAL A 151 -2.20 8.45 -16.11
C VAL A 151 -2.34 6.97 -15.74
N ALA A 152 -2.67 6.13 -16.72
CA ALA A 152 -2.73 4.67 -16.52
C ALA A 152 -1.37 4.10 -16.10
N ASP A 153 -0.28 4.53 -16.75
CA ASP A 153 1.08 4.13 -16.41
C ASP A 153 1.52 4.67 -15.04
N GLU A 154 1.07 5.87 -14.65
CA GLU A 154 1.37 6.43 -13.32
C GLU A 154 0.67 5.65 -12.20
N VAL A 155 -0.62 5.32 -12.36
CA VAL A 155 -1.35 4.45 -11.43
C VAL A 155 -0.70 3.07 -11.35
N ALA A 156 -0.39 2.47 -12.51
CA ALA A 156 0.29 1.17 -12.58
C ALA A 156 1.67 1.22 -11.91
N GLY A 157 2.44 2.30 -12.09
CA GLY A 157 3.72 2.51 -11.44
C GLY A 157 3.61 2.64 -9.91
N ALA A 158 2.63 3.41 -9.43
CA ALA A 158 2.32 3.55 -8.01
C ALA A 158 1.94 2.19 -7.39
N ILE A 159 1.10 1.42 -8.09
CA ILE A 159 0.72 0.06 -7.70
C ILE A 159 1.93 -0.86 -7.71
N THR A 160 2.79 -0.88 -8.72
CA THR A 160 3.93 -1.82 -8.69
C THR A 160 4.92 -1.46 -7.60
N VAL A 161 5.20 -0.17 -7.39
CA VAL A 161 6.27 0.26 -6.49
C VAL A 161 5.88 0.18 -5.01
N HIS A 162 4.58 0.19 -4.67
CA HIS A 162 4.13 0.16 -3.27
C HIS A 162 4.66 -1.07 -2.50
N ALA A 163 4.88 -2.19 -3.20
CA ALA A 163 5.39 -3.44 -2.64
C ALA A 163 6.92 -3.45 -2.43
N SER A 164 7.64 -2.39 -2.83
CA SER A 164 9.10 -2.29 -2.71
C SER A 164 9.52 -1.50 -1.46
N PRO A 165 10.15 -2.12 -0.45
CA PRO A 165 10.62 -1.43 0.74
C PRO A 165 11.45 -0.19 0.44
N GLY A 166 11.14 0.92 1.11
CA GLY A 166 11.86 2.18 0.96
C GLY A 166 11.40 3.03 -0.22
N ALA A 167 10.13 2.91 -0.63
CA ALA A 167 9.56 3.81 -1.62
C ALA A 167 9.62 5.26 -1.11
N ASN A 168 9.93 6.22 -1.99
CA ASN A 168 10.06 7.62 -1.62
C ASN A 168 9.62 8.57 -2.74
N VAL A 169 9.19 9.78 -2.35
CA VAL A 169 8.57 10.74 -3.28
C VAL A 169 9.51 11.16 -4.42
N ALA A 170 10.81 11.27 -4.16
CA ALA A 170 11.77 11.76 -5.15
C ALA A 170 11.99 10.77 -6.29
N ASP A 171 12.00 9.47 -5.99
CA ASP A 171 12.27 8.42 -6.98
C ASP A 171 11.01 7.74 -7.51
N ASP A 172 9.97 7.63 -6.67
CA ASP A 172 8.80 6.77 -6.91
C ASP A 172 7.48 7.54 -7.01
N GLY A 173 7.53 8.87 -6.87
CA GLY A 173 6.36 9.73 -6.87
C GLY A 173 5.54 9.67 -5.57
N ALA A 174 4.64 10.64 -5.42
CA ALA A 174 3.83 10.77 -4.22
C ALA A 174 2.83 9.61 -4.07
N ALA A 175 2.13 9.24 -5.15
CA ALA A 175 1.12 8.19 -5.11
C ALA A 175 1.69 6.84 -4.61
N GLY A 176 2.75 6.33 -5.25
CA GLY A 176 3.36 5.05 -4.85
C GLY A 176 3.89 5.05 -3.42
N THR A 177 4.51 6.17 -3.00
CA THR A 177 5.02 6.34 -1.64
C THR A 177 3.88 6.29 -0.61
N TYR A 178 2.80 7.01 -0.84
CA TYR A 178 1.70 7.08 0.13
C TYR A 178 0.75 5.89 0.07
N VAL A 179 0.72 5.14 -1.03
CA VAL A 179 0.08 3.81 -1.07
C VAL A 179 0.86 2.87 -0.15
N GLN A 180 2.20 2.81 -0.26
CA GLN A 180 3.02 1.99 0.64
C GLN A 180 2.84 2.40 2.11
N LEU A 181 2.95 3.70 2.41
CA LEU A 181 2.84 4.18 3.79
C LEU A 181 1.44 3.96 4.37
N GLY A 182 0.39 4.20 3.58
CA GLY A 182 -1.00 3.92 3.97
C GLY A 182 -1.23 2.43 4.23
N ALA A 183 -0.74 1.56 3.36
CA ALA A 183 -0.90 0.12 3.49
C ALA A 183 -0.15 -0.43 4.72
N MET A 184 1.08 0.01 4.95
CA MET A 184 1.87 -0.37 6.13
C MET A 184 1.36 0.25 7.42
N PHE A 185 0.74 1.44 7.37
CA PHE A 185 0.00 1.97 8.50
C PHE A 185 -1.18 1.05 8.82
N ASP A 186 -2.01 0.73 7.84
CA ASP A 186 -3.18 -0.11 8.05
C ASP A 186 -2.83 -1.49 8.60
N LEU A 187 -1.94 -2.21 7.92
CA LEU A 187 -1.65 -3.61 8.25
C LEU A 187 -0.75 -3.75 9.47
N ALA A 188 0.32 -2.96 9.57
CA ALA A 188 1.37 -3.11 10.57
C ALA A 188 1.35 -2.02 11.67
N GLY A 189 0.57 -0.95 11.51
CA GLY A 189 0.60 0.21 12.39
C GLY A 189 1.91 0.99 12.30
N MET A 190 2.61 0.91 11.16
CA MET A 190 3.78 1.76 10.92
C MET A 190 3.32 3.23 10.93
N ARG A 191 4.09 4.10 11.61
CA ARG A 191 3.71 5.51 11.84
C ARG A 191 2.38 5.71 12.56
N ALA A 192 1.81 4.71 13.24
CA ALA A 192 0.54 4.87 13.96
C ALA A 192 0.55 5.94 15.06
N GLY A 193 1.74 6.31 15.58
CA GLY A 193 1.92 7.41 16.53
C GLY A 193 1.89 8.81 15.91
N ASP A 194 1.91 8.92 14.58
CA ASP A 194 1.93 10.20 13.87
C ASP A 194 0.52 10.76 13.63
N LEU A 195 -0.51 9.90 13.57
CA LEU A 195 -1.90 10.30 13.37
C LEU A 195 -2.72 10.26 14.68
N PRO A 196 -3.66 11.21 14.90
CA PRO A 196 -4.53 11.22 16.07
C PRO A 196 -5.28 9.90 16.26
N ARG A 197 -5.54 9.55 17.52
CA ARG A 197 -6.38 8.38 17.84
C ARG A 197 -7.79 8.54 17.25
N ALA A 198 -8.36 9.74 17.31
CA ALA A 198 -9.69 10.02 16.76
C ALA A 198 -9.76 9.79 15.25
N PHE A 199 -8.77 10.30 14.50
CA PHE A 199 -8.62 10.03 13.07
C PHE A 199 -8.60 8.53 12.78
N ARG A 200 -7.72 7.78 13.45
CA ARG A 200 -7.60 6.33 13.28
C ARG A 200 -8.90 5.58 13.58
N GLN A 201 -9.59 5.97 14.65
CA GLN A 201 -10.85 5.35 15.03
C GLN A 201 -11.98 5.67 14.06
N GLY A 202 -11.99 6.87 13.46
CA GLY A 202 -12.92 7.25 12.41
C GLY A 202 -12.74 6.42 11.14
N VAL A 203 -11.49 6.26 10.67
CA VAL A 203 -11.17 5.42 9.51
C VAL A 203 -11.60 3.97 9.74
N ILE A 204 -11.28 3.38 10.90
CA ILE A 204 -11.65 1.99 11.23
C ILE A 204 -13.17 1.84 11.42
N ALA A 205 -13.87 2.88 11.88
CA ALA A 205 -15.33 2.85 11.99
C ALA A 205 -16.02 2.88 10.61
N ALA A 206 -15.48 3.65 9.66
CA ALA A 206 -15.98 3.70 8.29
C ALA A 206 -15.67 2.40 7.50
N HIS A 207 -14.49 1.81 7.72
CA HIS A 207 -14.05 0.59 7.04
C HIS A 207 -13.53 -0.43 8.07
N PRO A 208 -14.41 -1.26 8.66
CA PRO A 208 -14.05 -2.22 9.71
C PRO A 208 -12.91 -3.17 9.32
N ARG A 209 -12.12 -3.59 10.32
CA ARG A 209 -10.90 -4.40 10.16
C ARG A 209 -11.12 -5.89 10.39
N ASP A 210 -12.37 -6.33 10.48
CA ASP A 210 -12.75 -7.71 10.71
C ASP A 210 -12.08 -8.65 9.69
N GLY A 211 -11.39 -9.68 10.18
CA GLY A 211 -10.76 -10.71 9.34
C GLY A 211 -9.53 -10.27 8.53
N VAL A 212 -9.24 -8.97 8.39
CA VAL A 212 -8.17 -8.49 7.46
C VAL A 212 -6.80 -9.07 7.79
N THR A 213 -6.43 -9.14 9.07
CA THR A 213 -5.13 -9.69 9.50
C THR A 213 -4.99 -11.16 9.08
N ALA A 214 -6.05 -11.97 9.22
CA ALA A 214 -6.01 -13.37 8.83
C ALA A 214 -5.98 -13.52 7.30
N ALA A 215 -6.84 -12.79 6.59
CA ALA A 215 -6.92 -12.83 5.13
C ALA A 215 -5.59 -12.42 4.47
N ILE A 216 -5.05 -11.24 4.81
CA ILE A 216 -3.83 -10.72 4.20
C ILE A 216 -2.62 -11.58 4.54
N THR A 217 -2.48 -12.06 5.78
CA THR A 217 -1.33 -12.93 6.10
C THR A 217 -1.39 -14.28 5.37
N ALA A 218 -2.59 -14.82 5.12
CA ALA A 218 -2.76 -16.00 4.28
C ALA A 218 -2.38 -15.73 2.81
N LEU A 219 -2.83 -14.61 2.25
CA LEU A 219 -2.52 -14.18 0.88
C LEU A 219 -1.01 -13.94 0.69
N ILE A 220 -0.35 -13.25 1.63
CA ILE A 220 1.12 -13.08 1.61
C ILE A 220 1.82 -14.44 1.63
N THR A 221 1.36 -15.38 2.46
CA THR A 221 1.94 -16.73 2.49
C THR A 221 1.75 -17.46 1.15
N GLN A 222 0.60 -17.34 0.50
CA GLN A 222 0.34 -17.96 -0.80
C GLN A 222 1.21 -17.32 -1.90
N GLU A 223 1.25 -15.98 -1.99
CA GLU A 223 2.09 -15.25 -2.93
C GLU A 223 3.57 -15.58 -2.73
N SER A 224 4.03 -15.69 -1.47
CA SER A 224 5.43 -16.06 -1.16
C SER A 224 5.82 -17.45 -1.66
N LYS A 225 4.86 -18.37 -1.79
CA LYS A 225 5.08 -19.71 -2.35
C LYS A 225 5.02 -19.68 -3.88
N ALA A 226 4.12 -18.87 -4.44
CA ALA A 226 3.95 -18.72 -5.89
C ALA A 226 5.13 -18.00 -6.55
N VAL A 227 5.73 -17.02 -5.86
CA VAL A 227 6.88 -16.22 -6.33
C VAL A 227 8.00 -16.28 -5.28
N PRO A 228 8.70 -17.43 -5.14
CA PRO A 228 9.63 -17.66 -4.04
C PRO A 228 10.86 -16.74 -4.04
N ASP A 229 11.26 -16.21 -5.19
CA ASP A 229 12.33 -15.21 -5.28
C ASP A 229 11.82 -13.77 -5.38
N GLY A 230 10.52 -13.57 -5.13
CA GLY A 230 9.83 -12.29 -5.22
C GLY A 230 9.98 -11.38 -3.99
N ARG A 231 9.48 -10.14 -4.12
CA ARG A 231 9.51 -9.13 -3.06
C ARG A 231 8.72 -9.55 -1.82
N PHE A 232 7.52 -10.08 -2.00
CA PHE A 232 6.69 -10.54 -0.88
C PHE A 232 7.24 -11.81 -0.21
N ALA A 233 7.92 -12.68 -0.94
CA ALA A 233 8.66 -13.79 -0.33
C ALA A 233 9.81 -13.30 0.55
N LEU A 234 10.55 -12.28 0.12
CA LEU A 234 11.58 -11.65 0.95
C LEU A 234 10.97 -11.01 2.21
N LEU A 235 9.91 -10.20 2.04
CA LEU A 235 9.22 -9.54 3.16
C LEU A 235 8.65 -10.54 4.17
N HIS A 236 8.04 -11.62 3.68
CA HIS A 236 7.53 -12.71 4.51
C HIS A 236 8.64 -13.35 5.35
N ARG A 237 9.80 -13.66 4.76
CA ARG A 237 10.98 -14.17 5.48
C ARG A 237 11.54 -13.17 6.49
N CYS A 238 11.44 -11.88 6.20
CA CYS A 238 11.83 -10.79 7.09
C CYS A 238 10.76 -10.44 8.14
N GLY A 239 9.70 -11.23 8.29
CA GLY A 239 8.75 -11.12 9.38
C GLY A 239 7.55 -10.20 9.12
N LEU A 240 7.23 -9.86 7.87
CA LEU A 240 6.06 -9.03 7.56
C LEU A 240 4.77 -9.58 8.19
N SER A 241 4.48 -10.88 8.05
CA SER A 241 3.28 -11.47 8.66
C SER A 241 3.27 -11.39 10.19
N ALA A 242 4.43 -11.48 10.84
CA ALA A 242 4.53 -11.31 12.28
C ALA A 242 4.27 -9.85 12.69
N LEU A 243 4.77 -8.90 11.91
CA LEU A 243 4.54 -7.48 12.09
C LEU A 243 3.04 -7.12 11.97
N ILE A 244 2.35 -7.66 10.95
CA ILE A 244 0.92 -7.44 10.74
C ILE A 244 0.10 -8.02 11.92
N LYS A 245 0.47 -9.20 12.41
CA LYS A 245 -0.19 -9.82 13.59
C LYS A 245 0.05 -9.03 14.88
N ALA A 246 1.17 -8.31 14.98
CA ALA A 246 1.51 -7.46 16.13
C ALA A 246 0.96 -6.03 16.02
N SER A 247 0.14 -5.73 15.00
CA SER A 247 -0.40 -4.40 14.75
C SER A 247 -1.14 -3.83 15.97
N PRO A 248 -0.95 -2.53 16.30
CA PRO A 248 -1.71 -1.86 17.36
C PRO A 248 -3.20 -1.68 17.03
N HIS A 249 -3.59 -1.83 15.76
CA HIS A 249 -4.96 -1.65 15.33
C HIS A 249 -5.78 -2.86 15.77
N ARG A 250 -6.62 -2.68 16.80
CA ARG A 250 -7.50 -3.75 17.28
C ARG A 250 -8.54 -4.08 16.21
N PRO A 251 -8.86 -5.36 15.97
CA PRO A 251 -10.13 -5.72 15.34
C PRO A 251 -11.25 -5.19 16.23
N ARG A 252 -12.27 -4.57 15.64
CA ARG A 252 -13.48 -4.29 16.41
C ARG A 252 -14.28 -5.57 16.56
#